data_AF-A0A4R3KX90-F1
#
_entry.id   AF-A0A4R3KX90-F1
#
_cell.length_a   1.000
_cell.length_b   1.000
_cell.length_c   1.000
_cell.angle_alpha   90.00
_cell.angle_beta   90.00
_cell.angle_gamma   90.00
#
_symmetry.space_group_name_H-M   'P 1'
#
loop_
_entity.id
_entity.type
_entity.pdbx_description
1 polymer ?
#
loop_
_entity_poly.entity_id
_entity_poly.type
_entity_poly.pdbx_seq_one_letter_code
_entity_poly.pdbx_strand_id
1 'polypeptide(L)'
;MSLKGTFVAKELALFREVKAGSAPAFKLLFLRYHEKLHAFVLALSSDPFLAEKYSQVTGPDKGVILEIRRERSIELVMEGFRWDDIMRWKAGQLLVRPFNGEYFPGPGSYDLDGDANNDLVLYTGDKPAGTPGVQYLELGSDITLENGTSGGKIIVNPNITKVFNEDRDYLYPIPTEELLLNPNLDQNPGWQ
;
A
#
# COMPACT_ATOMS: atom_id res chain seq x y z
N MET A 1 12.35 -23.73 -2.75
CA MET A 1 11.99 -22.48 -3.46
C MET A 1 13.16 -22.14 -4.38
N SER A 2 13.01 -22.36 -5.70
CA SER A 2 14.14 -22.30 -6.66
C SER A 2 14.34 -20.88 -7.18
N LEU A 3 15.55 -20.35 -7.03
CA LEU A 3 16.02 -19.03 -7.49
C LEU A 3 15.77 -18.73 -8.99
N LYS A 4 15.43 -19.76 -9.78
CA LYS A 4 15.13 -19.60 -11.22
C LYS A 4 13.73 -19.02 -11.48
N GLY A 5 12.76 -19.20 -10.58
CA GLY A 5 11.41 -18.66 -10.75
C GLY A 5 11.34 -17.15 -10.55
N THR A 6 12.08 -16.63 -9.58
CA THR A 6 12.10 -15.21 -9.19
C THR A 6 12.78 -14.32 -10.25
N PHE A 7 13.75 -14.85 -11.00
CA PHE A 7 14.46 -14.07 -12.03
C PHE A 7 13.58 -13.81 -13.27
N VAL A 8 12.80 -14.81 -13.70
CA VAL A 8 11.90 -14.70 -14.87
C VAL A 8 10.73 -13.76 -14.59
N ALA A 9 10.18 -13.74 -13.36
CA ALA A 9 9.11 -12.83 -12.97
C ALA A 9 9.58 -11.36 -12.95
N LYS A 10 10.81 -11.10 -12.47
CA LYS A 10 11.41 -9.75 -12.40
C LYS A 10 11.64 -9.14 -13.79
N GLU A 11 12.17 -9.92 -14.72
CA GLU A 11 12.47 -9.47 -16.09
C GLU A 11 11.20 -9.25 -16.92
N LEU A 12 10.16 -10.09 -16.74
CA LEU A 12 8.87 -9.91 -17.41
C LEU A 12 8.06 -8.71 -16.90
N ALA A 13 8.16 -8.37 -15.61
CA ALA A 13 7.46 -7.21 -15.05
C ALA A 13 8.01 -5.89 -15.61
N LEU A 14 9.34 -5.78 -15.72
CA LEU A 14 10.03 -4.62 -16.28
C LEU A 14 9.74 -4.44 -17.78
N PHE A 15 9.77 -5.52 -18.55
CA PHE A 15 9.55 -5.48 -20.01
C PHE A 15 8.10 -5.10 -20.38
N ARG A 16 7.12 -5.33 -19.49
CA ARG A 16 5.70 -5.03 -19.73
C ARG A 16 5.34 -3.56 -19.51
N GLU A 17 6.03 -2.88 -18.60
CA GLU A 17 5.77 -1.46 -18.33
C GLU A 17 6.27 -0.55 -19.45
N VAL A 18 7.37 -0.93 -20.10
CA VAL A 18 7.93 -0.22 -21.27
C VAL A 18 7.01 -0.33 -22.50
N LYS A 19 6.30 -1.46 -22.69
CA LYS A 19 5.39 -1.65 -23.83
C LYS A 19 4.00 -1.02 -23.65
N ALA A 20 3.53 -0.87 -22.41
CA ALA A 20 2.25 -0.20 -22.14
C ALA A 20 2.26 1.30 -22.53
N GLY A 21 3.43 1.92 -22.65
CA GLY A 21 3.56 3.31 -23.12
C GLY A 21 3.57 3.49 -24.65
N SER A 22 3.61 2.43 -25.47
CA SER A 22 3.87 2.57 -26.91
C SER A 22 3.11 1.64 -27.88
N ALA A 23 2.26 0.70 -27.43
CA ALA A 23 1.45 -0.11 -28.36
C ALA A 23 0.22 -0.74 -27.69
N PRO A 24 -0.89 -0.96 -28.42
CA PRO A 24 -2.12 -1.47 -27.83
C PRO A 24 -1.98 -2.91 -27.33
N ALA A 25 -2.36 -3.09 -26.08
CA ALA A 25 -2.83 -4.31 -25.40
C ALA A 25 -2.49 -5.65 -26.09
N PHE A 26 -1.25 -6.13 -25.95
CA PHE A 26 -0.93 -7.55 -26.15
C PHE A 26 -0.56 -8.24 -24.84
N LYS A 27 -1.55 -9.02 -24.35
CA LYS A 27 -1.41 -10.25 -23.58
C LYS A 27 -0.87 -10.14 -22.15
N LEU A 28 -1.70 -9.59 -21.27
CA LEU A 28 -1.63 -9.81 -19.82
C LEU A 28 -2.38 -11.13 -19.46
N LEU A 29 -1.85 -12.28 -19.91
CA LEU A 29 -2.51 -13.59 -19.67
C LEU A 29 -1.65 -14.59 -18.86
N PHE A 30 -0.47 -14.21 -18.35
CA PHE A 30 0.49 -15.24 -17.89
C PHE A 30 0.69 -15.36 -16.37
N LEU A 31 0.19 -14.44 -15.53
CA LEU A 31 0.46 -14.53 -14.08
C LEU A 31 -0.58 -15.36 -13.33
N ARG A 32 -1.87 -15.31 -13.72
CA ARG A 32 -2.93 -16.02 -12.99
C ARG A 32 -2.96 -17.54 -13.19
N TYR A 33 -2.19 -18.07 -14.14
CA TYR A 33 -2.23 -19.50 -14.49
C TYR A 33 -1.51 -20.39 -13.47
N HIS A 34 -0.57 -19.86 -12.67
CA HIS A 34 0.22 -20.67 -11.74
C HIS A 34 -0.48 -20.90 -10.38
N GLU A 35 -1.37 -20.00 -9.95
CA GLU A 35 -1.99 -20.01 -8.61
C GLU A 35 -3.43 -20.59 -8.59
N LYS A 36 -3.93 -21.20 -9.68
CA LYS A 36 -5.33 -21.69 -9.81
C LYS A 36 -6.42 -20.65 -9.47
N LEU A 37 -6.09 -19.37 -9.37
CA LEU A 37 -7.08 -18.31 -9.30
C LEU A 37 -7.74 -18.22 -10.68
N HIS A 38 -9.05 -18.47 -10.72
CA HIS A 38 -9.84 -18.57 -11.94
C HIS A 38 -9.48 -17.44 -12.91
N ALA A 39 -9.20 -17.80 -14.16
CA ALA A 39 -8.95 -16.86 -15.25
C ALA A 39 -10.17 -15.93 -15.38
N PHE A 40 -10.06 -14.75 -14.77
CA PHE A 40 -11.07 -13.72 -14.86
C PHE A 40 -10.78 -12.96 -16.14
N VAL A 41 -11.78 -12.95 -17.01
CA VAL A 41 -11.80 -12.05 -18.16
C VAL A 41 -11.47 -10.66 -17.65
N LEU A 42 -10.37 -10.08 -18.11
CA LEU A 42 -10.03 -8.67 -17.89
C LEU A 42 -11.17 -7.83 -18.47
N ALA A 43 -12.19 -7.57 -17.66
CA ALA A 43 -13.04 -6.43 -17.91
C ALA A 43 -12.12 -5.22 -17.80
N LEU A 44 -11.79 -4.60 -18.94
CA LEU A 44 -10.97 -3.39 -19.03
C LEU A 44 -11.54 -2.17 -18.28
N SER A 45 -12.66 -2.34 -17.54
CA SER A 45 -13.19 -1.31 -16.65
C SER A 45 -12.19 -1.03 -15.55
N SER A 46 -11.74 0.23 -15.44
CA SER A 46 -10.80 0.62 -14.39
C SER A 46 -11.44 0.37 -13.02
N ASP A 47 -10.79 -0.44 -12.19
CA ASP A 47 -11.16 -0.60 -10.80
C ASP A 47 -11.24 0.79 -10.11
N PRO A 48 -12.41 1.19 -9.57
CA PRO A 48 -12.59 2.51 -8.97
C PRO A 48 -11.61 2.80 -7.83
N PHE A 49 -11.32 1.79 -7.00
CA PHE A 49 -10.39 1.92 -5.87
C PHE A 49 -8.96 2.16 -6.36
N LEU A 50 -8.52 1.44 -7.40
CA LEU A 50 -7.20 1.69 -8.00
C LEU A 50 -7.13 3.03 -8.73
N ALA A 51 -8.22 3.42 -9.39
CA ALA A 51 -8.31 4.69 -10.09
C ALA A 51 -8.21 5.89 -9.13
N GLU A 52 -8.80 5.78 -7.94
CA GLU A 52 -8.65 6.77 -6.86
C GLU A 52 -7.24 6.72 -6.24
N LYS A 53 -6.68 5.51 -6.06
CA LYS A 53 -5.34 5.32 -5.52
C LYS A 53 -4.25 5.93 -6.41
N TYR A 54 -4.38 5.77 -7.73
CA TYR A 54 -3.41 6.25 -8.71
C TYR A 54 -4.08 7.23 -9.67
N SER A 55 -4.53 8.37 -9.13
CA SER A 55 -5.28 9.40 -9.88
C SER A 55 -4.50 9.99 -11.06
N GLN A 56 -3.17 9.93 -11.02
CA GLN A 56 -2.29 10.38 -12.10
C GLN A 56 -2.28 9.46 -13.33
N VAL A 57 -2.86 8.25 -13.24
CA VAL A 57 -2.92 7.32 -14.37
C VAL A 57 -4.15 7.61 -15.23
N THR A 58 -3.91 8.14 -16.42
CA THR A 58 -4.92 8.55 -17.39
C THR A 58 -4.68 7.89 -18.76
N GLY A 59 -5.62 8.05 -19.69
CA GLY A 59 -5.49 7.57 -21.07
C GLY A 59 -6.12 6.19 -21.33
N PRO A 60 -6.02 5.70 -22.58
CA PRO A 60 -6.70 4.47 -23.02
C PRO A 60 -6.22 3.22 -22.29
N ASP A 61 -4.96 3.19 -21.86
CA ASP A 61 -4.35 2.05 -21.17
C ASP A 61 -4.52 2.09 -19.64
N LYS A 62 -5.29 3.05 -19.09
CA LYS A 62 -5.49 3.22 -17.64
C LYS A 62 -5.82 1.90 -16.94
N GLY A 63 -6.79 1.15 -17.46
CA GLY A 63 -7.20 -0.13 -16.86
C GLY A 63 -6.06 -1.14 -16.78
N VAL A 64 -5.28 -1.26 -17.86
CA VAL A 64 -4.15 -2.20 -17.94
C VAL A 64 -3.01 -1.78 -17.02
N ILE A 65 -2.66 -0.49 -16.98
CA ILE A 65 -1.60 0.02 -16.10
C ILE A 65 -1.97 -0.23 -14.63
N LEU A 66 -3.22 0.05 -14.23
CA LEU A 66 -3.67 -0.18 -12.86
C LEU A 66 -3.60 -1.66 -12.47
N GLU A 67 -3.94 -2.57 -13.38
CA GLU A 67 -3.84 -4.01 -13.13
C GLU A 67 -2.38 -4.48 -13.00
N ILE A 68 -1.48 -3.98 -13.86
CA ILE A 68 -0.04 -4.25 -13.72
C ILE A 68 0.47 -3.79 -12.35
N ARG A 69 0.08 -2.59 -11.91
CA ARG A 69 0.46 -2.06 -10.59
C ARG A 69 -0.11 -2.90 -9.45
N ARG A 70 -1.34 -3.40 -9.56
CA ARG A 70 -1.96 -4.32 -8.59
C ARG A 70 -1.16 -5.60 -8.47
N GLU A 71 -0.99 -6.32 -9.59
CA GLU A 71 -0.33 -7.62 -9.62
C GLU A 71 1.10 -7.52 -9.07
N ARG A 72 1.84 -6.49 -9.50
CA ARG A 72 3.20 -6.26 -8.98
C ARG A 72 3.23 -5.98 -7.48
N SER A 73 2.22 -5.29 -6.94
CA SER A 73 2.12 -5.00 -5.50
C SER A 73 1.84 -6.25 -4.67
N ILE A 74 1.13 -7.22 -5.23
CA ILE A 74 0.79 -8.49 -4.58
C ILE A 74 1.94 -9.47 -4.70
N GLU A 75 2.44 -9.67 -5.91
CA GLU A 75 3.48 -10.66 -6.22
C GLU A 75 4.81 -10.38 -5.53
N LEU A 76 5.19 -9.10 -5.43
CA LEU A 76 6.49 -8.67 -4.89
C LEU A 76 6.37 -8.05 -3.49
N VAL A 77 5.30 -8.38 -2.76
CA VAL A 77 5.09 -7.86 -1.41
C VAL A 77 6.24 -8.30 -0.49
N MET A 78 6.74 -7.39 0.33
CA MET A 78 7.89 -7.62 1.24
C MET A 78 9.22 -7.98 0.56
N GLU A 79 9.36 -7.79 -0.76
CA GLU A 79 10.63 -7.99 -1.49
C GLU A 79 11.45 -6.70 -1.71
N GLY A 80 11.04 -5.58 -1.11
CA GLY A 80 11.77 -4.29 -1.19
C GLY A 80 11.44 -3.41 -2.40
N PHE A 81 10.68 -3.89 -3.38
CA PHE A 81 10.37 -3.13 -4.61
C PHE A 81 9.35 -2.00 -4.44
N ARG A 82 8.58 -2.01 -3.34
CA ARG A 82 7.44 -1.10 -3.18
C ARG A 82 7.86 0.36 -3.13
N TRP A 83 9.01 0.66 -2.52
CA TRP A 83 9.55 2.01 -2.44
C TRP A 83 9.87 2.56 -3.83
N ASP A 84 10.70 1.83 -4.59
CA ASP A 84 11.12 2.21 -5.93
C ASP A 84 9.93 2.36 -6.89
N ASP A 85 8.93 1.48 -6.77
CA ASP A 85 7.68 1.56 -7.51
C ASP A 85 6.92 2.87 -7.24
N ILE A 86 6.78 3.26 -5.98
CA ILE A 86 6.10 4.52 -5.62
C ILE A 86 6.85 5.73 -6.17
N MET A 87 8.19 5.74 -6.06
CA MET A 87 9.03 6.84 -6.54
C MET A 87 8.93 7.00 -8.05
N ARG A 88 9.17 5.92 -8.80
CA ARG A 88 9.16 5.95 -10.28
C ARG A 88 7.76 6.19 -10.86
N TRP A 89 6.70 5.85 -10.12
CA TRP A 89 5.31 6.12 -10.53
C TRP A 89 4.82 7.53 -10.20
N LYS A 90 5.67 8.36 -9.58
CA LYS A 90 5.26 9.66 -9.03
C LYS A 90 3.98 9.54 -8.19
N ALA A 91 4.01 8.61 -7.24
CA ALA A 91 2.87 8.28 -6.39
C ALA A 91 3.14 8.56 -4.90
N GLY A 92 3.97 9.56 -4.60
CA GLY A 92 4.48 9.86 -3.25
C GLY A 92 3.39 10.08 -2.20
N GLN A 93 2.28 10.73 -2.56
CA GLN A 93 1.11 10.89 -1.67
C GLN A 93 0.55 9.56 -1.11
N LEU A 94 0.85 8.41 -1.71
CA LEU A 94 0.48 7.12 -1.13
C LEU A 94 1.18 6.81 0.19
N LEU A 95 2.36 7.38 0.43
CA LEU A 95 3.12 7.21 1.68
C LEU A 95 2.49 7.99 2.83
N VAL A 96 1.78 9.07 2.52
CA VAL A 96 1.11 9.95 3.48
C VAL A 96 -0.17 9.34 4.04
N ARG A 97 -0.85 8.48 3.26
CA ARG A 97 -2.12 7.87 3.66
C ARG A 97 -1.99 7.11 4.98
N PRO A 98 -2.92 7.27 5.95
CA PRO A 98 -2.86 6.54 7.21
C PRO A 98 -2.84 5.03 6.97
N PHE A 99 -2.12 4.32 7.82
CA PHE A 99 -2.22 2.87 7.84
C PHE A 99 -3.51 2.51 8.57
N ASN A 100 -4.38 1.79 7.88
CA ASN A 100 -5.65 1.38 8.43
C ASN A 100 -5.62 -0.10 8.77
N GLY A 101 -6.20 -0.46 9.91
CA GLY A 101 -6.44 -1.85 10.30
C GLY A 101 -7.88 -2.28 10.03
N GLU A 102 -8.32 -3.27 10.80
CA GLU A 102 -9.65 -3.86 10.73
C GLU A 102 -10.76 -2.84 11.00
N TYR A 103 -11.96 -3.08 10.47
CA TYR A 103 -13.13 -2.25 10.73
C TYR A 103 -13.90 -2.76 11.95
N PHE A 104 -14.28 -1.84 12.85
CA PHE A 104 -15.18 -2.13 13.96
C PHE A 104 -16.38 -1.17 13.93
N PRO A 105 -17.61 -1.64 14.20
CA PRO A 105 -18.79 -0.77 14.24
C PRO A 105 -18.85 0.16 15.46
N GLY A 106 -18.00 -0.03 16.48
CA GLY A 106 -17.96 0.81 17.68
C GLY A 106 -17.33 0.09 18.87
N PRO A 107 -17.64 0.50 20.12
CA PRO A 107 -17.38 -0.30 21.30
C PRO A 107 -18.22 -1.57 21.29
N GLY A 108 -17.66 -2.68 21.76
CA GLY A 108 -18.34 -3.97 21.77
C GLY A 108 -17.38 -5.14 21.97
N SER A 109 -17.96 -6.34 22.03
CA SER A 109 -17.23 -7.60 22.04
C SER A 109 -17.26 -8.23 20.65
N TYR A 110 -16.12 -8.74 20.21
CA TYR A 110 -15.90 -9.23 18.86
C TYR A 110 -15.25 -10.61 18.89
N ASP A 111 -15.90 -11.53 18.20
CA ASP A 111 -15.39 -12.84 17.79
C ASP A 111 -14.70 -12.66 16.43
N LEU A 112 -13.37 -12.78 16.42
CA LEU A 112 -12.52 -12.51 15.26
C LEU A 112 -12.19 -13.78 14.47
N ASP A 113 -12.27 -14.96 15.10
CA ASP A 113 -11.96 -16.24 14.47
C ASP A 113 -13.19 -17.13 14.17
N GLY A 114 -14.36 -16.75 14.68
CA GLY A 114 -15.64 -17.40 14.47
C GLY A 114 -15.92 -18.59 15.38
N ASP A 115 -15.21 -18.72 16.51
CA ASP A 115 -15.35 -19.84 17.45
C ASP A 115 -16.50 -19.68 18.48
N ALA A 116 -17.28 -18.60 18.36
CA ALA A 116 -18.36 -18.18 19.26
C ALA A 116 -17.91 -17.67 20.65
N ASN A 117 -16.61 -17.49 20.87
CA ASN A 117 -16.03 -16.77 21.99
C ASN A 117 -15.58 -15.38 21.54
N ASN A 118 -15.54 -14.42 22.47
CA ASN A 118 -15.03 -13.09 22.12
C ASN A 118 -13.51 -13.09 22.22
N ASP A 119 -12.82 -12.64 21.18
CA ASP A 119 -11.37 -12.44 21.17
C ASP A 119 -10.98 -11.04 21.62
N LEU A 120 -11.84 -10.05 21.33
CA LEU A 120 -11.56 -8.64 21.53
C LEU A 120 -12.75 -7.92 22.14
N VAL A 121 -12.49 -7.06 23.11
CA VAL A 121 -13.45 -6.13 23.68
C VAL A 121 -12.92 -4.70 23.53
N LEU A 122 -13.66 -3.90 22.76
CA LEU A 122 -13.44 -2.46 22.65
C LEU A 122 -14.34 -1.75 23.65
N TYR A 123 -13.75 -0.97 24.55
CA TYR A 123 -14.49 -0.31 25.63
C TYR A 123 -14.13 1.16 25.78
N THR A 124 -14.97 1.89 26.50
CA THR A 124 -14.75 3.28 26.92
C THR A 124 -15.00 3.39 28.41
N GLY A 125 -14.19 4.17 29.12
CA GLY A 125 -14.34 4.35 30.56
C GLY A 125 -13.81 3.15 31.35
N ASP A 126 -14.53 2.71 32.37
CA ASP A 126 -14.03 1.66 33.28
C ASP A 126 -13.80 0.33 32.56
N LYS A 127 -12.63 -0.25 32.80
CA LYS A 127 -12.25 -1.54 32.21
C LYS A 127 -13.20 -2.65 32.66
N PRO A 128 -13.83 -3.39 31.73
CA PRO A 128 -14.67 -4.54 32.07
C PRO A 128 -13.91 -5.66 32.78
N ALA A 129 -14.63 -6.53 33.48
CA ALA A 129 -14.05 -7.73 34.07
C ALA A 129 -13.40 -8.61 32.99
N GLY A 130 -12.15 -8.99 33.21
CA GLY A 130 -11.35 -9.73 32.26
C GLY A 130 -11.72 -11.21 32.20
N THR A 131 -12.00 -11.70 31.00
CA THR A 131 -12.07 -13.13 30.67
C THR A 131 -10.71 -13.59 30.14
N PRO A 132 -10.14 -14.71 30.62
CA PRO A 132 -8.89 -15.23 30.08
C PRO A 132 -8.98 -15.47 28.57
N GLY A 133 -7.95 -15.05 27.83
CA GLY A 133 -7.88 -15.17 26.36
C GLY A 133 -8.47 -13.99 25.60
N VAL A 134 -9.23 -13.10 26.25
CA VAL A 134 -9.85 -11.93 25.60
C VAL A 134 -8.97 -10.70 25.73
N GLN A 135 -8.69 -10.02 24.62
CA GLN A 135 -8.00 -8.74 24.61
C GLN A 135 -8.98 -7.60 24.91
N TYR A 136 -8.59 -6.67 25.78
CA TYR A 136 -9.39 -5.50 26.12
C TYR A 136 -8.63 -4.26 25.70
N LEU A 137 -9.20 -3.45 24.81
CA LEU A 137 -8.59 -2.21 24.31
C LEU A 137 -9.51 -1.02 24.59
N GLU A 138 -8.98 -0.03 25.28
CA GLU A 138 -9.69 1.23 25.52
C GLU A 138 -9.63 2.14 24.29
N LEU A 139 -10.80 2.57 23.80
CA LEU A 139 -10.91 3.51 22.70
C LEU A 139 -10.36 4.89 23.09
N GLY A 140 -9.46 5.42 22.27
CA GLY A 140 -8.78 6.70 22.48
C GLY A 140 -7.49 6.60 23.30
N SER A 141 -7.21 5.44 23.92
CA SER A 141 -5.94 5.17 24.60
C SER A 141 -5.17 4.06 23.88
N ASP A 142 -5.69 2.83 23.92
CA ASP A 142 -5.00 1.66 23.36
C ASP A 142 -5.25 1.50 21.85
N ILE A 143 -6.40 1.98 21.39
CA ILE A 143 -6.86 1.83 20.01
C ILE A 143 -7.64 3.07 19.58
N THR A 144 -7.48 3.47 18.32
CA THR A 144 -8.21 4.61 17.73
C THR A 144 -8.97 4.15 16.50
N LEU A 145 -10.27 4.44 16.45
CA LEU A 145 -11.12 4.20 15.28
C LEU A 145 -11.37 5.51 14.54
N GLU A 146 -11.57 5.41 13.22
CA GLU A 146 -11.78 6.55 12.31
C GLU A 146 -12.86 7.53 12.79
N ASN A 147 -13.98 7.02 13.33
CA ASN A 147 -15.08 7.85 13.85
C ASN A 147 -15.29 7.68 15.36
N GLY A 148 -14.23 7.33 16.10
CA GLY A 148 -14.28 7.14 17.55
C GLY A 148 -15.31 6.06 17.95
N THR A 149 -16.25 6.41 18.84
CA THR A 149 -17.29 5.48 19.30
C THR A 149 -18.33 5.13 18.23
N SER A 150 -18.37 5.88 17.12
CA SER A 150 -19.22 5.55 15.96
C SER A 150 -18.59 4.51 15.02
N GLY A 151 -17.45 3.94 15.40
CA GLY A 151 -16.79 2.87 14.65
C GLY A 151 -15.92 3.39 13.51
N GLY A 152 -15.58 2.50 12.59
CA GLY A 152 -14.65 2.77 11.49
C GLY A 152 -13.46 1.83 11.50
N LYS A 153 -12.52 2.10 10.60
CA LYS A 153 -11.25 1.36 10.55
C LYS A 153 -10.36 1.79 11.72
N ILE A 154 -9.54 0.86 12.22
CA ILE A 154 -8.44 1.21 13.11
C ILE A 154 -7.51 2.18 12.39
N ILE A 155 -7.18 3.30 13.02
CA ILE A 155 -6.10 4.18 12.57
C ILE A 155 -4.82 3.78 13.30
N VAL A 156 -3.82 3.31 12.56
CA VAL A 156 -2.51 2.94 13.11
C VAL A 156 -1.64 4.18 13.21
N ASN A 157 -0.99 4.35 14.37
CA ASN A 157 -0.14 5.50 14.68
C ASN A 157 -0.82 6.86 14.40
N PRO A 158 -2.01 7.13 14.98
CA PRO A 158 -2.79 8.33 14.68
C PRO A 158 -2.04 9.64 14.99
N ASN A 159 -1.05 9.58 15.88
CA ASN A 159 -0.24 10.72 16.30
C ASN A 159 0.95 11.01 15.37
N ILE A 160 1.19 10.18 14.34
CA ILE A 160 2.27 10.39 13.37
C ILE A 160 1.72 11.10 12.14
N THR A 161 2.04 12.38 11.99
CA THR A 161 1.78 13.12 10.75
C THR A 161 2.83 12.74 9.70
N LYS A 162 2.37 12.07 8.65
CA LYS A 162 3.22 11.74 7.50
C LYS A 162 3.15 12.87 6.49
N VAL A 163 4.28 13.27 5.94
CA VAL A 163 4.40 14.34 4.95
C VAL A 163 5.23 13.83 3.78
N PHE A 164 4.85 14.20 2.57
CA PHE A 164 5.62 13.95 1.36
C PHE A 164 5.52 15.17 0.44
N ASN A 165 6.65 15.80 0.16
CA ASN A 165 6.76 16.91 -0.77
C ASN A 165 7.03 16.38 -2.19
N GLU A 166 6.04 16.54 -3.08
CA GLU A 166 6.09 16.10 -4.48
C GLU A 166 7.21 16.75 -5.31
N ASP A 167 7.76 17.88 -4.86
CA ASP A 167 8.82 18.60 -5.56
C ASP A 167 10.23 18.27 -5.03
N ARG A 168 10.34 17.48 -3.96
CA ARG A 168 11.61 17.22 -3.26
C ARG A 168 11.85 15.75 -2.92
N ASP A 169 10.86 15.07 -2.33
CA ASP A 169 11.07 13.80 -1.61
C ASP A 169 11.20 12.58 -2.54
N TYR A 170 11.16 12.78 -3.85
CA TYR A 170 11.47 11.75 -4.84
C TYR A 170 12.96 11.43 -4.95
N LEU A 171 13.81 12.36 -4.51
CA LEU A 171 15.26 12.20 -4.52
C LEU A 171 15.79 12.40 -3.09
N TYR A 172 16.79 11.62 -2.70
CA TYR A 172 17.49 11.84 -1.44
C TYR A 172 18.38 13.08 -1.51
N PRO A 173 18.62 13.79 -0.40
CA PRO A 173 19.62 14.84 -0.38
C PRO A 173 21.01 14.26 -0.67
N ILE A 174 21.79 15.00 -1.46
CA ILE A 174 23.23 14.74 -1.60
C ILE A 174 23.89 15.11 -0.27
N PRO A 175 24.73 14.24 0.32
CA PRO A 175 25.43 14.54 1.56
C PRO A 175 26.26 15.82 1.47
N THR A 176 26.24 16.65 2.51
CA THR A 176 26.95 17.94 2.55
C THR A 176 28.46 17.79 2.35
N GLU A 177 29.05 16.69 2.83
CA GLU A 177 30.47 16.37 2.65
C GLU A 177 30.85 16.22 1.17
N GLU A 178 29.97 15.62 0.35
CA GLU A 178 30.18 15.46 -1.09
C GLU A 178 30.08 16.81 -1.82
N LEU A 179 29.17 17.68 -1.41
CA LEU A 179 29.04 19.05 -1.95
C LEU A 179 30.27 19.90 -1.63
N LEU A 180 30.86 19.73 -0.45
CA LEU A 180 32.10 20.42 -0.06
C LEU A 180 33.31 19.91 -0.83
N LEU A 181 33.36 18.60 -1.11
CA LEU A 181 34.47 17.97 -1.83
C LEU A 181 34.46 18.33 -3.32
N ASN A 182 33.27 18.46 -3.92
CA ASN A 182 33.10 18.79 -5.33
C ASN A 182 32.23 20.05 -5.52
N PRO A 183 32.85 21.24 -5.65
CA PRO A 183 32.14 22.50 -5.87
C PRO A 183 31.32 22.59 -7.18
N ASN A 184 31.47 21.63 -8.10
CA ASN A 184 30.67 21.56 -9.33
C ASN A 184 29.39 20.72 -9.16
N LEU A 185 29.14 20.16 -7.98
CA LEU A 185 27.97 19.36 -7.69
C LEU A 185 26.85 20.25 -7.13
N ASP A 186 25.74 20.31 -7.84
CA ASP A 186 24.52 20.98 -7.36
C ASP A 186 23.67 20.01 -6.54
N GLN A 187 22.98 20.53 -5.52
CA GLN A 187 22.06 19.75 -4.69
C GLN A 187 20.81 19.32 -5.49
N ASN A 188 20.22 18.18 -5.10
CA ASN A 188 18.94 17.73 -5.63
C ASN A 188 17.82 18.76 -5.35
N PRO A 189 16.85 18.93 -6.27
CA PRO A 189 15.79 19.92 -6.13
C PRO A 189 15.08 19.89 -4.77
N GLY A 190 14.88 21.07 -4.18
CA GLY A 190 14.17 21.25 -2.91
C GLY A 190 14.96 20.89 -1.65
N TRP A 191 16.16 20.31 -1.78
CA TRP A 191 17.09 20.08 -0.66
C TRP A 191 18.09 21.23 -0.53
N GLN A 192 18.62 21.43 0.67
CA GLN A 192 19.61 22.46 1.03
C GLN A 192 20.77 21.83 1.76
#